data_AF-A0A6J5JZ76-F1
#
_entry.id   AF-A0A6J5JZ76-F1
#
_cell.length_a   1.000
_cell.length_b   1.000
_cell.length_c   1.000
_cell.angle_alpha   90.00
_cell.angle_beta   90.00
_cell.angle_gamma   90.00
#
_symmetry.space_group_name_H-M   'P 1'
#
loop_
_entity.id
_entity.type
_entity.pdbx_description
1 polymer ?
#
loop_
_entity_poly.entity_id
_entity_poly.type
_entity_poly.pdbx_seq_one_letter_code
_entity_poly.pdbx_strand_id
1 'polypeptide(L)' 'MRKQYIQAIVDAACETADTIVGARQWNTDADARAMHELIFWDMIARKLPNVSVAELLAMLD' A
#
# COMPACT_ATOMS: atom_id res chain seq x y z
N MET A 1 1.08 -11.73 16.60
CA MET A 1 -0.19 -10.97 16.47
C MET A 1 -0.01 -9.60 15.82
N ARG A 2 0.74 -8.63 16.40
CA ARG A 2 0.94 -7.30 15.75
C ARG A 2 1.58 -7.39 14.34
N LYS A 3 2.56 -8.27 14.13
CA LYS A 3 3.17 -8.50 12.79
C LYS A 3 2.20 -9.00 11.74
N GLN A 4 1.40 -10.00 12.07
CA GLN A 4 0.38 -10.54 11.16
C GLN A 4 -0.72 -9.50 10.83
N TYR A 5 -1.10 -8.67 11.82
CA TYR A 5 -2.08 -7.60 11.58
C TYR A 5 -1.55 -6.53 10.63
N ILE A 6 -0.30 -6.10 10.82
CA ILE A 6 0.35 -5.13 9.93
C ILE A 6 0.53 -5.72 8.53
N GLN A 7 0.95 -6.99 8.43
CA GLN A 7 1.07 -7.67 7.13
C GLN A 7 -0.27 -7.73 6.39
N ALA A 8 -1.35 -8.13 7.06
CA ALA A 8 -2.67 -8.20 6.44
C ALA A 8 -3.15 -6.83 5.91
N ILE A 9 -2.77 -5.73 6.58
CA ILE A 9 -3.07 -4.37 6.10
C ILE A 9 -2.23 -4.03 4.87
N VAL A 10 -0.94 -4.37 4.87
CA VAL A 10 -0.05 -4.14 3.72
C VAL A 10 -0.56 -4.93 2.50
N ASP A 11 -0.90 -6.20 2.67
CA ASP A 11 -1.40 -7.05 1.60
C ASP A 11 -2.71 -6.48 1.02
N ALA A 12 -3.65 -6.09 1.90
CA ALA A 12 -4.91 -5.48 1.47
C ALA A 12 -4.72 -4.12 0.76
N ALA A 13 -3.72 -3.33 1.18
CA ALA A 13 -3.39 -2.07 0.53
C ALA A 13 -2.81 -2.29 -0.87
N CYS A 14 -1.92 -3.28 -1.04
CA CYS A 14 -1.41 -3.69 -2.35
C CYS A 14 -2.53 -4.18 -3.26
N GLU A 15 -3.35 -5.13 -2.80
CA GLU A 15 -4.46 -5.69 -3.59
C GLU A 15 -5.45 -4.61 -4.03
N THR A 16 -5.74 -3.64 -3.14
CA THR A 16 -6.62 -2.52 -3.46
C THR A 16 -6.00 -1.59 -4.50
N ALA A 17 -4.72 -1.26 -4.35
CA ALA A 17 -4.00 -0.42 -5.31
C ALA A 17 -3.93 -1.11 -6.69
N ASP A 18 -3.60 -2.39 -6.74
CA ASP A 18 -3.59 -3.21 -7.96
C ASP A 18 -4.96 -3.26 -8.63
N THR A 19 -6.03 -3.45 -7.85
CA THR A 19 -7.40 -3.51 -8.38
C THR A 19 -7.81 -2.17 -8.99
N ILE A 20 -7.56 -1.05 -8.31
CA ILE A 20 -7.96 0.28 -8.78
C ILE A 20 -7.12 0.71 -9.97
N VAL A 21 -5.80 0.48 -9.93
CA VAL A 21 -4.89 0.83 -11.02
C VAL A 21 -5.15 -0.07 -12.23
N GLY A 22 -5.33 -1.37 -12.04
CA GLY A 22 -5.60 -2.32 -13.11
C GLY A 22 -6.96 -2.11 -13.80
N ALA A 23 -7.94 -1.53 -13.11
CA ALA A 23 -9.25 -1.22 -13.68
C ALA A 23 -9.24 -0.04 -14.68
N ARG A 24 -8.14 0.73 -14.75
CA ARG A 24 -8.01 1.92 -15.60
C ARG A 24 -6.88 1.77 -16.61
N GLN A 25 -7.08 2.28 -17.82
CA GLN A 25 -6.00 2.44 -18.79
C GLN A 25 -5.19 3.71 -18.49
N TRP A 26 -3.87 3.58 -18.40
CA TRP A 26 -2.94 4.66 -18.07
C TRP A 26 -2.20 5.13 -19.31
N ASN A 27 -1.82 6.42 -19.32
CA ASN A 27 -1.03 6.99 -20.41
C ASN A 27 0.40 6.44 -20.43
N THR A 28 0.95 6.18 -19.24
CA THR A 28 2.27 5.61 -19.04
C THR A 28 2.29 4.67 -17.85
N ASP A 29 3.24 3.74 -17.83
CA ASP A 29 3.50 2.87 -16.67
C ASP A 29 3.92 3.68 -15.44
N ALA A 30 4.56 4.85 -15.65
CA ALA A 30 4.93 5.76 -14.58
C ALA A 30 3.70 6.35 -13.88
N ASP A 31 2.67 6.74 -14.64
CA ASP A 31 1.42 7.24 -14.07
C ASP A 31 0.67 6.15 -13.30
N ALA A 32 0.63 4.93 -13.84
CA ALA A 32 0.05 3.77 -13.18
C ALA A 32 0.75 3.49 -11.83
N ARG A 33 2.09 3.51 -11.83
CA ARG A 33 2.89 3.30 -10.62
C ARG A 33 2.72 4.41 -9.59
N ALA A 34 2.73 5.67 -10.03
CA ALA A 34 2.52 6.80 -9.13
C ALA A 34 1.15 6.71 -8.42
N MET A 35 0.12 6.31 -9.16
CA MET A 35 -1.22 6.13 -8.59
C MET A 35 -1.32 4.90 -7.68
N HIS A 36 -0.63 3.82 -8.02
CA HIS A 36 -0.51 2.65 -7.14
C HIS A 36 0.09 3.06 -5.79
N GLU A 37 1.23 3.76 -5.81
CA GLU A 37 1.92 4.23 -4.60
C GLU A 37 1.05 5.18 -3.76
N LEU A 38 0.33 6.11 -4.39
CA LEU A 38 -0.58 7.03 -3.69
C LEU A 38 -1.70 6.29 -2.96
N ILE A 39 -2.35 5.32 -3.61
CA ILE A 39 -3.42 4.53 -3.01
C ILE A 39 -2.88 3.69 -1.86
N PHE A 40 -1.75 3.01 -2.10
CA PHE A 40 -1.09 2.20 -1.09
C PHE A 40 -0.78 3.03 0.16
N TRP A 41 -0.09 4.16 0.02
CA TRP A 41 0.33 4.98 1.16
C TRP A 41 -0.83 5.67 1.87
N ASP A 42 -1.89 6.09 1.17
CA ASP A 42 -3.12 6.62 1.81
C ASP A 42 -3.77 5.55 2.70
N MET A 43 -3.86 4.30 2.23
CA MET A 43 -4.41 3.20 3.02
C MET A 43 -3.54 2.87 4.23
N ILE A 44 -2.21 2.83 4.06
CA ILE A 44 -1.27 2.61 5.16
C ILE A 44 -1.43 3.72 6.22
N ALA A 45 -1.46 4.98 5.82
CA ALA A 45 -1.60 6.10 6.75
C ALA A 45 -2.92 6.06 7.54
N ARG A 46 -4.03 5.64 6.91
CA ARG A 46 -5.33 5.52 7.57
C ARG A 46 -5.43 4.33 8.52
N LYS A 47 -4.84 3.18 8.16
CA LYS A 47 -4.98 1.93 8.91
C LYS A 47 -3.89 1.73 9.96
N LEU A 48 -2.74 2.37 9.78
CA LEU A 48 -1.58 2.30 10.66
C LEU A 48 -1.08 3.71 11.06
N PRO A 49 -1.93 4.59 11.63
CA PRO A 49 -1.57 5.99 11.89
C PRO A 49 -0.45 6.16 12.92
N ASN A 50 -0.17 5.14 13.73
CA ASN A 50 0.85 5.15 14.77
C ASN A 50 2.05 4.25 14.44
N VAL A 51 2.18 3.83 13.18
CA VAL A 51 3.32 3.03 12.71
C VAL A 51 4.19 3.89 11.82
N SER A 52 5.45 4.05 12.21
CA SER A 52 6.43 4.76 11.39
C SER A 52 6.80 3.94 10.15
N VAL A 53 7.26 4.62 9.09
CA VAL A 53 7.77 3.95 7.89
C VAL A 53 8.92 3.00 8.23
N ALA A 54 9.78 3.36 9.19
CA ALA A 54 10.87 2.50 9.66
C ALA A 54 10.36 1.21 10.32
N GLU A 55 9.30 1.29 11.14
CA GLU A 55 8.65 0.11 11.72
C GLU A 55 7.98 -0.76 10.64
N LEU A 56 7.37 -0.15 9.62
CA LEU A 56 6.83 -0.89 8.46
C LEU A 56 7.93 -1.64 7.72
N LEU A 57 9.04 -0.97 7.39
CA LEU A 57 10.17 -1.59 6.68
C LEU A 57 10.79 -2.73 7.49
N ALA A 58 11.01 -2.54 8.79
CA ALA A 58 11.55 -3.58 9.68
C ALA A 58 10.63 -4.82 9.83
N MET A 59 9.37 -4.72 9.38
CA MET A 59 8.41 -5.83 9.42
C MET A 59 8.28 -6.56 8.08
N LEU A 60 8.75 -5.95 7.00
CA LEU A 60 8.77 -6.51 5.64
C LEU A 60 10.08 -7.27 5.34
N ASP A 61 11.11 -7.08 6.15
CA ASP A 61 12.27 -7.99 6.29
C ASP A 61 11.89 -9.29 7.04
#